data_AF-A0A101U785-F1
#
_entry.id   AF-A0A101U785-F1
#
_cell.length_a   1.000
_cell.length_b   1.000
_cell.length_c   1.000
_cell.angle_alpha   90.00
_cell.angle_beta   90.00
_cell.angle_gamma   90.00
#
_symmetry.space_group_name_H-M   'P 1'
#
loop_
_entity.id
_entity.type
_entity.pdbx_description
1 polymer ?
#
loop_
_entity_poly.entity_id
_entity_poly.type
_entity_poly.pdbx_seq_one_letter_code
_entity_poly.pdbx_strand_id
1 'polypeptide(L)'
;MDPQQMTQVDLAGLRQAINVFSNGVTNFDGQYKAMHQTLANIQASWRGQANAAFDRALQSWLQDFYKVISVLNGMEKTLDDNTNLLTRTNEETIQKAQQAAAGIHAPTLPGFAA
;
A
#
# COMPACT_ATOMS: atom_id res chain seq x y z
N MET A 1 -8.69 -22.01 14.25
CA MET A 1 -9.06 -20.87 13.40
C MET A 1 -9.00 -21.36 11.97
N ASP A 2 -10.09 -21.22 11.22
CA ASP A 2 -10.13 -21.69 9.83
C ASP A 2 -9.18 -20.87 8.95
N PRO A 3 -8.34 -21.51 8.11
CA PRO A 3 -7.40 -20.81 7.24
C PRO A 3 -8.07 -19.83 6.28
N GLN A 4 -9.33 -20.11 5.88
CA GLN A 4 -10.16 -19.24 5.04
C GLN A 4 -10.51 -17.90 5.73
N GLN A 5 -10.72 -17.91 7.06
CA GLN A 5 -11.01 -16.69 7.82
C GLN A 5 -9.75 -15.85 8.02
N MET A 6 -8.58 -16.47 8.18
CA MET A 6 -7.29 -15.75 8.25
C MET A 6 -7.02 -14.95 6.98
N THR A 7 -7.15 -15.57 5.79
CA THR A 7 -6.86 -14.88 4.52
C THR A 7 -7.79 -13.70 4.26
N GLN A 8 -9.07 -13.80 4.62
CA GLN A 8 -10.03 -12.69 4.50
C GLN A 8 -9.70 -11.52 5.44
N VAL A 9 -9.35 -11.82 6.69
CA VAL A 9 -8.97 -10.80 7.68
C VAL A 9 -7.68 -10.10 7.26
N ASP A 10 -6.69 -10.84 6.75
CA ASP A 10 -5.43 -10.29 6.26
C ASP A 10 -5.64 -9.35 5.05
N LEU A 11 -6.53 -9.72 4.13
CA LEU A 11 -6.91 -8.90 2.98
C LEU A 11 -7.56 -7.58 3.39
N ALA A 12 -8.44 -7.59 4.39
CA ALA A 12 -9.05 -6.38 4.92
C ALA A 12 -8.00 -5.45 5.56
N GLY A 13 -7.08 -6.02 6.34
CA GLY A 13 -5.98 -5.28 6.96
C GLY A 13 -5.05 -4.63 5.93
N LEU A 14 -4.69 -5.34 4.87
CA LEU A 14 -3.86 -4.82 3.78
C LEU A 14 -4.53 -3.66 3.04
N ARG A 15 -5.83 -3.78 2.72
CA ARG A 15 -6.59 -2.69 2.10
C ARG A 15 -6.66 -1.44 2.98
N GLN A 16 -6.80 -1.62 4.29
CA GLN A 16 -6.76 -0.51 5.23
C GLN A 16 -5.38 0.15 5.27
N ALA A 17 -4.31 -0.65 5.27
CA ALA A 17 -2.94 -0.14 5.22
C ALA A 17 -2.69 0.68 3.94
N ILE A 18 -3.13 0.20 2.76
CA ILE A 18 -3.04 0.94 1.49
C ILE A 18 -3.69 2.32 1.60
N ASN A 19 -4.91 2.40 2.14
CA ASN A 19 -5.60 3.68 2.32
C ASN A 19 -4.83 4.64 3.25
N VAL A 20 -4.24 4.12 4.34
CA VAL A 20 -3.42 4.94 5.24
C VAL A 20 -2.17 5.47 4.52
N PHE A 21 -1.50 4.63 3.72
CA PHE A 21 -0.34 5.04 2.94
C PHE A 21 -0.69 6.10 1.88
N SER A 22 -1.75 5.87 1.10
CA SER A 22 -2.20 6.81 0.06
C SER A 22 -2.58 8.18 0.63
N ASN A 23 -3.27 8.20 1.78
CA ASN A 23 -3.55 9.44 2.52
C ASN A 23 -2.26 10.12 3.03
N GLY A 24 -1.31 9.35 3.54
CA GLY A 24 -0.01 9.84 4.00
C GLY A 24 0.80 10.49 2.88
N VAL A 25 0.88 9.84 1.71
CA VAL A 25 1.52 10.37 0.49
C VAL A 25 0.88 11.68 0.07
N THR A 26 -0.46 11.73 0.00
CA THR A 26 -1.20 12.93 -0.39
C THR A 26 -0.93 14.11 0.56
N ASN A 27 -0.91 13.85 1.87
CA ASN A 27 -0.59 14.88 2.86
C ASN A 27 0.86 15.37 2.72
N PHE A 28 1.81 14.45 2.52
CA PHE A 28 3.22 14.81 2.33
C PHE A 28 3.45 15.65 1.06
N ASP A 29 2.79 15.32 -0.05
CA ASP A 29 2.83 16.12 -1.28
C ASP A 29 2.26 17.53 -1.08
N GLY A 30 1.18 17.65 -0.31
CA GLY A 30 0.61 18.93 0.09
C GLY A 30 1.60 19.80 0.88
N GLN A 31 2.30 19.21 1.86
CA GLN A 31 3.32 19.92 2.65
C GLN A 31 4.51 20.36 1.80
N TYR A 32 4.95 19.51 0.87
CA TYR A 32 6.00 19.85 -0.10
C TYR A 32 5.62 21.10 -0.91
N LYS A 33 4.42 21.12 -1.50
CA LYS A 33 3.93 22.26 -2.31
C LYS A 33 3.82 23.54 -1.48
N ALA A 34 3.26 23.45 -0.26
CA ALA A 34 3.10 24.59 0.63
C ALA A 34 4.45 25.21 1.02
N MET A 35 5.43 24.36 1.32
CA MET A 35 6.78 24.82 1.62
C MET A 35 7.41 25.47 0.38
N HIS A 36 7.33 24.84 -0.79
CA HIS A 36 7.84 25.41 -2.04
C HIS A 36 7.27 26.81 -2.34
N GLN A 37 5.98 27.04 -2.10
CA GLN A 37 5.37 28.38 -2.22
C GLN A 37 5.90 29.37 -1.18
N THR A 38 6.01 28.95 0.07
CA THR A 38 6.58 29.79 1.15
C THR A 38 7.99 30.24 0.79
N LEU A 39 8.75 29.36 0.15
CA LEU A 39 10.13 29.58 -0.25
C LEU A 39 10.28 30.55 -1.40
N ALA A 40 9.43 30.42 -2.43
CA ALA A 40 9.38 31.40 -3.51
C ALA A 40 9.12 32.81 -2.98
N ASN A 41 8.29 32.94 -1.94
CA ASN A 41 8.01 34.23 -1.29
C ASN A 41 9.22 34.76 -0.48
N ILE A 42 9.94 33.88 0.23
CA ILE A 42 11.16 34.27 0.96
C ILE A 42 12.24 34.73 -0.01
N GLN A 43 12.50 33.98 -1.08
CA GLN A 43 13.50 34.33 -2.10
C GLN A 43 13.18 35.66 -2.81
N ALA A 44 11.89 35.98 -2.97
CA ALA A 44 11.48 37.27 -3.53
C ALA A 44 11.83 38.47 -2.61
N SER A 45 11.93 38.26 -1.30
CA SER A 45 12.14 39.32 -0.30
C SER A 45 13.55 39.40 0.30
N TRP A 46 14.29 38.29 0.34
CA TRP A 46 15.66 38.23 0.89
C TRP A 46 16.73 38.30 -0.20
N ARG A 47 17.55 39.36 -0.19
CA ARG A 47 18.73 39.51 -1.07
C ARG A 47 20.03 39.56 -0.25
N GLY A 48 21.07 38.86 -0.69
CA GLY A 48 22.42 38.89 -0.08
C GLY A 48 23.01 37.51 0.24
N GLN A 49 24.24 37.45 0.76
CA GLN A 49 25.01 36.21 0.98
C GLN A 49 24.33 35.17 1.91
N ALA A 50 23.44 35.62 2.82
CA ALA A 50 22.62 34.72 3.64
C ALA A 50 21.67 33.84 2.80
N ASN A 51 21.28 34.29 1.61
CA ASN A 51 20.42 33.56 0.69
C ASN A 51 21.08 32.26 0.20
N ALA A 52 22.40 32.23 0.00
CA ALA A 52 23.10 31.07 -0.58
C ALA A 52 23.22 29.87 0.39
N ALA A 53 23.26 30.12 1.71
CA ALA A 53 23.22 29.05 2.71
C ALA A 53 21.80 28.51 2.86
N PHE A 54 20.81 29.41 2.86
CA PHE A 54 19.41 29.05 2.91
C PHE A 54 18.99 28.23 1.69
N ASP A 55 19.36 28.66 0.48
CA ASP A 55 19.11 27.94 -0.79
C ASP A 55 19.69 26.52 -0.81
N ARG A 56 20.88 26.31 -0.23
CA ARG A 56 21.47 24.96 -0.14
C ARG A 56 20.73 24.06 0.84
N ALA A 57 20.42 24.57 2.03
CA ALA A 57 19.62 23.82 3.01
C ALA A 57 18.25 23.44 2.41
N LEU A 58 17.71 24.33 1.60
CA LEU A 58 16.48 24.16 0.86
C LEU A 58 16.50 23.05 -0.19
N GLN A 59 17.50 23.08 -1.07
CA GLN A 59 17.66 22.03 -2.06
C GLN A 59 17.86 20.68 -1.37
N SER A 60 18.63 20.62 -0.28
CA SER A 60 18.79 19.39 0.50
C SER A 60 17.45 18.93 1.08
N TRP A 61 16.69 19.83 1.70
CA TRP A 61 15.38 19.51 2.27
C TRP A 61 14.41 18.98 1.22
N LEU A 62 14.32 19.64 0.04
CA LEU A 62 13.47 19.19 -1.07
C LEU A 62 13.88 17.81 -1.58
N GLN A 63 15.19 17.54 -1.69
CA GLN A 63 15.73 16.25 -2.10
C GLN A 63 15.38 15.15 -1.09
N ASP A 64 15.55 15.42 0.20
CA ASP A 64 15.23 14.46 1.25
C ASP A 64 13.71 14.21 1.31
N PHE A 65 12.90 15.25 1.12
CA PHE A 65 11.45 15.10 0.98
C PHE A 65 11.05 14.22 -0.20
N TYR A 66 11.68 14.42 -1.37
CA TYR A 66 11.39 13.60 -2.55
C TYR A 66 11.74 12.12 -2.32
N LYS A 67 12.84 11.83 -1.61
CA LYS A 67 13.20 10.45 -1.23
C LYS A 67 12.11 9.79 -0.38
N VAL A 68 11.55 10.52 0.59
CA VAL A 68 10.46 10.00 1.44
C VAL A 68 9.24 9.66 0.58
N ILE A 69 8.81 10.56 -0.30
CA ILE A 69 7.68 10.32 -1.22
C ILE A 69 7.96 9.09 -2.10
N SER A 70 9.17 8.97 -2.65
CA SER A 70 9.55 7.82 -3.47
C SER A 70 9.45 6.50 -2.71
N VAL A 71 9.86 6.46 -1.44
CA VAL A 71 9.76 5.25 -0.61
C VAL A 71 8.29 4.92 -0.31
N LEU A 72 7.48 5.93 0.03
CA LEU A 72 6.06 5.74 0.31
C LEU A 72 5.30 5.20 -0.91
N ASN A 73 5.57 5.73 -2.11
CA ASN A 73 5.00 5.22 -3.36
C ASN A 73 5.41 3.76 -3.63
N GLY A 74 6.66 3.40 -3.32
CA GLY A 74 7.15 2.02 -3.44
C GLY A 74 6.44 1.06 -2.46
N MET A 75 6.18 1.52 -1.24
CA MET A 75 5.41 0.76 -0.25
C MET A 75 3.95 0.56 -0.69
N GLU A 76 3.29 1.60 -1.19
CA GLU A 76 1.93 1.52 -1.73
C GLU A 76 1.85 0.49 -2.87
N LYS A 77 2.78 0.55 -3.82
CA LYS A 77 2.86 -0.43 -4.91
C LYS A 77 3.06 -1.85 -4.40
N THR A 78 3.96 -2.05 -3.44
CA THR A 78 4.24 -3.38 -2.88
C THR A 78 3.01 -3.93 -2.15
N LEU A 79 2.29 -3.09 -1.41
CA LEU A 79 1.05 -3.48 -0.73
C LEU A 79 -0.04 -3.84 -1.73
N ASP A 80 -0.20 -3.09 -2.82
CA ASP A 80 -1.16 -3.39 -3.88
C ASP A 80 -0.84 -4.72 -4.57
N ASP A 81 0.41 -4.91 -5.00
CA ASP A 81 0.88 -6.14 -5.64
C ASP A 81 0.63 -7.37 -4.72
N ASN A 82 0.96 -7.26 -3.42
CA ASN A 82 0.74 -8.31 -2.43
C ASN A 82 -0.76 -8.59 -2.20
N THR A 83 -1.58 -7.55 -2.14
CA THR A 83 -3.04 -7.67 -1.97
C THR A 83 -3.66 -8.40 -3.15
N ASN A 84 -3.23 -8.07 -4.36
CA ASN A 84 -3.68 -8.73 -5.59
C ASN A 84 -3.28 -10.21 -5.63
N LEU A 85 -2.04 -10.54 -5.22
CA LEU A 85 -1.57 -11.93 -5.13
C LEU A 85 -2.38 -12.74 -4.12
N LEU A 86 -2.59 -12.21 -2.91
CA LEU A 86 -3.38 -12.86 -1.87
C LEU A 86 -4.84 -13.06 -2.30
N THR A 87 -5.44 -12.06 -2.95
CA THR A 87 -6.80 -12.17 -3.50
C THR A 87 -6.90 -13.35 -4.46
N ARG A 88 -6.01 -13.41 -5.47
CA ARG A 88 -6.00 -14.48 -6.46
C ARG A 88 -5.77 -15.85 -5.81
N THR A 89 -4.83 -15.93 -4.87
CA THR A 89 -4.50 -17.17 -4.17
C THR A 89 -5.69 -17.67 -3.34
N ASN A 90 -6.42 -16.76 -2.69
CA ASN A 90 -7.61 -17.09 -1.94
C ASN A 90 -8.73 -17.61 -2.85
N GLU A 91 -8.98 -16.94 -3.98
CA GLU A 91 -9.97 -17.37 -4.97
C GLU A 91 -9.66 -18.76 -5.53
N GLU A 92 -8.41 -19.02 -5.92
CA GLU A 92 -7.97 -20.34 -6.40
C GLU A 92 -8.14 -21.42 -5.33
N THR A 93 -7.83 -21.10 -4.07
CA THR A 93 -7.96 -22.02 -2.94
C THR A 93 -9.43 -22.38 -2.70
N ILE A 94 -10.33 -21.39 -2.74
CA ILE A 94 -11.78 -21.61 -2.62
C ILE A 94 -12.29 -22.51 -3.76
N GLN A 95 -11.89 -22.23 -5.00
CA GLN A 95 -12.30 -23.04 -6.15
C GLN A 95 -11.83 -24.50 -6.03
N LYS A 96 -10.56 -24.71 -5.66
CA LYS A 96 -10.01 -26.07 -5.45
C LYS A 96 -10.71 -26.78 -4.29
N ALA A 97 -11.00 -26.09 -3.20
CA ALA A 97 -11.74 -26.66 -2.08
C ALA A 97 -13.17 -27.07 -2.47
N GLN A 98 -13.87 -26.24 -3.26
CA GLN A 98 -15.20 -26.57 -3.78
C GLN A 98 -15.17 -27.77 -4.74
N GLN A 99 -14.18 -27.83 -5.63
CA GLN A 99 -13.98 -28.97 -6.52
C GLN A 99 -13.69 -30.26 -5.74
N ALA A 100 -12.83 -30.20 -4.73
CA ALA A 100 -12.54 -31.33 -3.86
C ALA A 100 -13.79 -31.77 -3.09
N ALA A 101 -14.55 -30.84 -2.51
CA ALA A 101 -15.79 -31.13 -1.80
C ALA A 101 -16.86 -31.76 -2.72
N ALA A 102 -16.98 -31.28 -3.97
CA ALA A 102 -17.85 -31.88 -4.96
C ALA A 102 -17.39 -33.30 -5.34
N GLY A 103 -16.08 -33.56 -5.42
CA GLY A 103 -15.53 -34.89 -5.66
C GLY A 103 -15.74 -35.89 -4.51
N ILE A 104 -15.99 -35.41 -3.29
CA ILE A 104 -16.42 -36.22 -2.15
C ILE A 104 -17.94 -36.45 -2.26
N HIS A 105 -18.37 -37.07 -3.36
CA HIS A 105 -19.60 -37.85 -3.33
C HIS A 105 -19.26 -39.11 -2.54
N ALA A 106 -19.89 -39.27 -1.37
CA ALA A 106 -19.73 -40.47 -0.56
C ALA A 106 -19.87 -41.71 -1.45
N PRO A 107 -18.90 -42.64 -1.46
CA PRO A 107 -19.18 -43.94 -2.05
C PRO A 107 -20.34 -44.52 -1.24
N THR A 108 -21.53 -44.58 -1.83
CA THR A 108 -22.54 -45.53 -1.38
C THR A 108 -21.88 -46.89 -1.58
N LEU A 109 -21.31 -47.44 -0.50
CA LEU A 109 -20.75 -48.78 -0.48
C LEU A 109 -21.85 -49.72 -1.00
N PRO A 110 -21.65 -50.39 -2.15
CA PRO A 110 -22.61 -51.36 -2.65
C PRO A 110 -22.72 -52.47 -1.60
N GLY A 111 -23.83 -52.50 -0.85
CA GLY A 111 -24.04 -53.48 0.22
C GLY A 111 -24.73 -52.98 1.50
N PHE A 112 -24.93 -51.67 1.69
CA PHE A 112 -25.61 -51.13 2.89
C PHE A 112 -26.97 -50.48 2.61
N ALA A 113 -27.54 -50.73 1.43
CA ALA A 113 -28.92 -50.36 1.10
C ALA A 113 -29.76 -51.63 0.90
N ALA A 114 -30.01 -52.35 2.00
CA ALA A 114 -31.11 -53.30 2.21
C ALA A 114 -31.17 -53.65 3.70
#